data_AF-A0A371GGP4-F1
#
_entry.id   AF-A0A371GGP4-F1
#
_cell.length_a   1.000
_cell.length_b   1.000
_cell.length_c   1.000
_cell.angle_alpha   90.00
_cell.angle_beta   90.00
_cell.angle_gamma   90.00
#
_symmetry.space_group_name_H-M   'P 1'
#
loop_
_entity.id
_entity.type
_entity.pdbx_description
1 polymer ?
#
loop_
_entity_poly.entity_id
_entity_poly.type
_entity_poly.pdbx_seq_one_letter_code
_entity_poly.pdbx_strand_id
1 'polypeptide(L)'
;MTPVNKIRLKAPRLKPWLKWKGLGGPNIHSLKEDLEVINLGSEEEKKEVWVGKHMPPDLKQKLLELLKEYVDVFAWSYQDMPSVDRKIVEHKLPLLPNSVPVLQQLRRMKPKVALKIKEKVEQ
;
A
#
# COMPACT_ATOMS: atom_id res chain seq x y z
N MET A 1 45.19 -4.50 35.63
CA MET A 1 44.28 -4.24 34.50
C MET A 1 42.89 -4.70 34.91
N THR A 2 41.99 -3.76 35.20
CA THR A 2 40.64 -4.04 35.67
C THR A 2 39.71 -4.36 34.49
N PRO A 3 38.74 -5.28 34.62
CA PRO A 3 37.77 -5.51 33.57
C PRO A 3 36.69 -4.43 33.60
N VAL A 4 36.34 -3.91 32.42
CA VAL A 4 35.24 -2.97 32.22
C VAL A 4 33.91 -3.72 32.36
N ASN A 5 33.13 -3.36 33.37
CA ASN A 5 31.76 -3.81 33.56
C ASN A 5 30.87 -3.35 32.39
N LYS A 6 30.26 -4.28 31.66
CA LYS A 6 29.17 -3.99 30.71
C LYS A 6 27.86 -3.96 31.47
N ILE A 7 27.35 -2.75 31.75
CA ILE A 7 25.98 -2.56 32.23
C ILE A 7 25.04 -2.88 31.08
N ARG A 8 24.32 -4.00 31.18
CA ARG A 8 23.25 -4.35 30.24
C ARG A 8 21.99 -3.58 30.62
N LEU A 9 21.78 -2.43 29.99
CA LEU A 9 20.51 -1.72 30.06
C LEU A 9 19.42 -2.57 29.38
N LYS A 10 18.50 -3.12 30.18
CA LYS A 10 17.23 -3.65 29.64
C LYS A 10 16.34 -2.46 29.30
N ALA A 11 16.27 -2.10 28.03
CA ALA A 11 15.22 -1.20 27.56
C ALA A 11 13.84 -1.83 27.82
N PRO A 12 12.88 -1.14 28.45
CA PRO A 12 11.51 -1.63 28.50
C PRO A 12 10.95 -1.62 27.08
N ARG A 13 10.33 -2.75 26.68
CA ARG A 13 9.54 -2.85 25.45
C ARG A 13 8.34 -1.91 25.55
N LEU A 14 8.54 -0.63 25.22
CA LEU A 14 7.45 0.27 24.91
C LEU A 14 6.70 -0.34 23.74
N LYS A 15 5.42 -0.70 23.97
CA LYS A 15 4.45 -1.01 22.92
C LYS A 15 3.64 0.28 22.69
N PRO A 16 4.08 1.20 21.81
CA PRO A 16 3.46 2.52 21.70
C PRO A 16 1.98 2.44 21.27
N TRP A 17 1.65 1.39 20.54
CA TRP A 17 0.32 1.08 20.01
C TRP A 17 -0.73 0.75 21.08
N LEU A 18 -0.34 0.32 22.29
CA LEU A 18 -1.32 -0.07 23.31
C LEU A 18 -2.02 1.15 23.96
N LYS A 19 -1.48 2.36 23.77
CA LYS A 19 -2.04 3.62 24.30
C LYS A 19 -3.25 4.13 23.49
N TRP A 20 -3.50 3.57 22.31
CA TRP A 20 -4.58 3.98 21.40
C TRP A 20 -5.87 3.16 21.55
N LYS A 21 -5.97 2.30 22.57
CA LYS A 21 -7.16 1.46 22.79
C LYS A 21 -8.34 2.17 23.48
N GLY A 22 -8.19 3.42 23.93
CA GLY A 22 -9.23 4.12 24.71
C GLY A 22 -9.47 5.58 24.33
N LEU A 23 -8.65 6.15 23.44
CA LEU A 23 -8.99 7.39 22.75
C LEU A 23 -9.56 6.92 21.43
N GLY A 24 -10.81 7.28 21.12
CA GLY A 24 -11.36 7.09 19.79
C GLY A 24 -10.34 7.60 18.80
N GLY A 25 -9.64 6.67 18.12
CA GLY A 25 -8.84 7.00 16.95
C GLY A 25 -9.74 7.70 15.95
N PRO A 26 -9.20 8.32 14.88
CA PRO A 26 -10.05 8.80 13.80
C PRO A 26 -11.02 7.65 13.48
N ASN A 27 -12.30 7.93 13.69
CA ASN A 27 -13.36 7.00 13.45
C ASN A 27 -13.43 6.87 11.93
N ILE A 28 -12.48 6.10 11.38
CA ILE A 28 -12.64 5.49 10.08
C ILE A 28 -13.68 4.42 10.36
N HIS A 29 -14.93 4.87 10.47
CA HIS A 29 -16.06 4.00 10.25
C HIS A 29 -15.66 3.23 8.99
N SER A 30 -15.60 1.90 9.10
CA SER A 30 -15.74 1.05 7.93
C SER A 30 -17.16 1.26 7.40
N LEU A 31 -17.48 2.47 6.95
CA LEU A 31 -18.60 2.72 6.08
C LEU A 31 -18.28 1.89 4.85
N LYS A 32 -19.20 0.98 4.51
CA LYS A 32 -19.36 0.56 3.13
C LYS A 32 -19.78 1.83 2.38
N GLU A 33 -18.83 2.73 2.15
CA GLU A 33 -19.04 3.95 1.42
C GLU A 33 -19.32 3.51 -0.02
N ASP A 34 -20.52 3.83 -0.50
CA ASP A 34 -20.79 3.72 -1.91
C ASP A 34 -19.89 4.73 -2.61
N LEU A 35 -18.82 4.23 -3.22
CA LEU A 35 -17.83 5.02 -3.95
C LEU A 35 -18.11 4.96 -5.45
N GLU A 36 -17.88 6.07 -6.13
CA GLU A 36 -17.84 6.16 -7.59
C GLU A 36 -16.42 6.47 -8.05
N VAL A 37 -16.07 5.92 -9.20
CA VAL A 37 -14.78 6.15 -9.85
C VAL A 37 -14.92 7.34 -10.78
N ILE A 38 -14.02 8.31 -10.64
CA ILE A 38 -13.99 9.52 -11.47
C ILE A 38 -12.59 9.62 -12.09
N ASN A 39 -12.54 9.80 -13.41
CA ASN A 39 -11.29 10.05 -14.11
C ASN A 39 -10.99 11.55 -14.12
N LEU A 40 -9.82 11.94 -13.59
CA LEU A 40 -9.31 13.31 -13.58
C LEU A 40 -8.39 13.61 -14.78
N GLY A 41 -7.96 12.57 -15.51
CA GLY A 41 -7.06 12.63 -16.66
C GLY A 41 -7.79 12.56 -18.00
N SER A 42 -7.08 12.11 -19.04
CA SER A 42 -7.62 11.90 -20.39
C SER A 42 -8.15 10.47 -20.56
N GLU A 43 -8.69 10.16 -21.74
CA GLU A 43 -9.07 8.77 -22.07
C GLU A 43 -7.85 7.85 -22.24
N GLU A 44 -6.73 8.40 -22.71
CA GLU A 44 -5.46 7.68 -22.92
C GLU A 44 -4.69 7.50 -21.60
N GLU A 45 -4.65 8.54 -20.76
CA GLU A 45 -3.99 8.53 -19.45
C GLU A 45 -5.03 8.70 -18.34
N LYS A 46 -5.64 7.58 -17.97
CA LYS A 46 -6.65 7.55 -16.91
C LYS A 46 -6.02 7.82 -15.54
N LYS A 47 -6.57 8.79 -14.83
CA LYS A 47 -6.19 9.17 -13.46
C LYS A 47 -7.42 9.05 -12.57
N GLU A 48 -7.68 7.81 -12.15
CA GLU A 48 -8.93 7.45 -11.47
C GLU A 48 -8.85 7.69 -9.95
N VAL A 49 -9.85 8.38 -9.41
CA VAL A 49 -10.05 8.59 -7.97
C VAL A 49 -11.40 8.07 -7.53
N TRP A 50 -11.50 7.71 -6.25
CA TRP A 50 -12.70 7.16 -5.66
C TRP A 50 -13.34 8.23 -4.77
N VAL A 51 -14.56 8.63 -5.09
CA VAL A 51 -15.30 9.68 -4.37
C VAL A 51 -16.61 9.12 -3.85
N GLY A 52 -17.04 9.55 -2.67
CA GLY A 52 -18.33 9.14 -2.10
C GLY A 52 -19.51 9.56 -2.98
N LYS A 53 -20.37 8.60 -3.36
CA LYS A 53 -21.58 8.85 -4.17
C LYS A 53 -22.56 9.80 -3.49
N HIS A 54 -22.71 9.67 -2.17
CA HIS A 54 -23.68 10.41 -1.36
C HIS A 54 -23.17 11.78 -0.88
N MET A 55 -22.11 12.30 -1.48
CA MET A 55 -21.57 13.63 -1.15
C MET A 55 -22.51 14.73 -1.66
N PRO A 56 -22.73 15.83 -0.90
CA PRO A 56 -23.48 16.97 -1.39
C PRO A 56 -22.90 17.50 -2.72
N PRO A 57 -23.74 17.85 -3.71
CA PRO A 57 -23.28 18.18 -5.06
C PRO A 57 -22.32 19.38 -5.07
N ASP A 58 -22.59 20.42 -4.27
CA ASP A 58 -21.74 21.61 -4.17
C ASP A 58 -20.34 21.28 -3.63
N LEU A 59 -20.25 20.38 -2.65
CA LEU A 59 -18.98 19.94 -2.07
C LEU A 59 -18.23 19.03 -3.02
N LYS A 60 -18.94 18.12 -3.68
CA LYS A 60 -18.38 17.20 -4.67
C LYS A 60 -17.77 17.96 -5.84
N GLN A 61 -18.45 19.00 -6.33
CA GLN A 61 -17.92 19.83 -7.41
C GLN A 61 -16.64 20.55 -6.99
N LYS A 62 -16.64 21.22 -5.82
CA LYS A 62 -15.45 21.90 -5.28
C LYS A 62 -14.27 20.95 -5.08
N LEU A 63 -14.54 19.74 -4.60
CA LEU A 63 -13.53 18.69 -4.44
C LEU A 63 -12.93 18.30 -5.80
N LEU A 64 -13.76 18.09 -6.82
CA LEU A 64 -13.29 17.70 -8.15
C LEU A 64 -12.50 18.81 -8.83
N GLU A 65 -12.89 20.07 -8.67
CA GLU A 65 -12.12 21.22 -9.17
C GLU A 65 -10.72 21.25 -8.52
N LEU A 66 -10.65 21.08 -7.20
CA LEU A 66 -9.38 21.02 -6.49
C LEU A 66 -8.52 19.83 -6.93
N LEU A 67 -9.10 18.64 -7.04
CA LEU A 67 -8.36 17.44 -7.47
C LEU A 67 -7.84 17.55 -8.91
N LYS A 68 -8.56 18.26 -9.78
CA LYS A 68 -8.09 18.55 -11.15
C LYS A 68 -6.98 19.60 -11.16
N GLU A 69 -7.06 20.62 -10.32
CA GLU A 69 -6.02 21.66 -10.19
C GLU A 69 -4.69 21.06 -9.74
N TYR A 70 -4.72 20.10 -8.80
CA TYR A 70 -3.53 19.45 -8.24
C TYR A 70 -3.33 18.02 -8.78
N VAL A 71 -3.76 17.76 -10.02
CA VAL A 71 -3.67 16.42 -10.62
C VAL A 71 -2.23 15.94 -10.78
N ASP A 72 -1.27 16.85 -10.87
CA ASP A 72 0.17 16.61 -11.01
C ASP A 72 0.90 16.34 -9.69
N VAL A 73 0.28 16.63 -8.55
CA VAL A 73 0.85 16.37 -7.22
C VAL A 73 0.84 14.89 -6.85
N PHE A 74 -0.06 14.11 -7.44
CA PHE A 74 -0.21 12.69 -7.17
C PHE A 74 0.72 11.84 -8.04
N ALA A 75 1.23 10.74 -7.47
CA ALA A 75 1.93 9.72 -8.22
C ALA A 75 0.93 8.69 -8.78
N TRP A 76 0.54 8.85 -10.04
CA TRP A 76 -0.36 7.94 -10.75
C TRP A 76 0.34 6.65 -11.18
N SER A 77 1.65 6.74 -11.38
CA SER A 77 2.55 5.64 -11.66
C SER A 77 3.83 5.75 -10.82
N TYR A 78 4.57 4.66 -10.75
CA TYR A 78 5.91 4.67 -10.16
C TYR A 78 6.89 5.62 -10.86
N GLN A 79 6.61 6.00 -12.12
CA GLN A 79 7.46 6.94 -12.86
C GLN A 79 7.32 8.37 -12.35
N ASP A 80 6.15 8.70 -11.78
CA ASP A 80 5.81 10.04 -11.28
C ASP A 80 6.43 10.32 -9.89
N MET A 81 7.16 9.36 -9.32
CA MET A 81 7.96 9.54 -8.10
C MET A 81 9.46 9.62 -8.43
N PRO A 82 9.97 10.72 -9.02
CA PRO A 82 11.39 10.87 -9.35
C PRO A 82 12.28 11.08 -8.11
N SER A 83 11.68 11.25 -6.92
CA SER A 83 12.41 11.53 -5.68
C SER A 83 13.21 10.35 -5.15
N VAL A 84 13.11 9.16 -5.74
CA VAL A 84 13.88 7.99 -5.30
C VAL A 84 14.46 7.27 -6.50
N ASP A 85 15.79 7.13 -6.51
CA ASP A 85 16.49 6.36 -7.53
C ASP A 85 15.91 4.95 -7.61
N ARG A 86 15.54 4.50 -8.82
CA ARG A 86 15.06 3.12 -9.04
C ARG A 86 16.05 2.07 -8.55
N LYS A 87 17.35 2.37 -8.54
CA LYS A 87 18.39 1.51 -7.95
C LYS A 87 18.22 1.29 -6.44
N ILE A 88 17.55 2.20 -5.74
CA ILE A 88 17.25 2.14 -4.30
C ILE A 88 15.89 1.46 -4.08
N VAL A 89 14.89 1.70 -4.94
CA VAL A 89 13.52 1.17 -4.79
C VAL A 89 13.38 -0.27 -5.31
N GLU A 90 14.06 -0.60 -6.40
CA GLU A 90 13.97 -1.92 -7.01
C GLU A 90 14.82 -2.92 -6.24
N HIS A 91 14.16 -3.90 -5.63
CA HIS A 91 14.87 -5.05 -5.09
C HIS A 91 15.25 -6.01 -6.22
N LYS A 92 16.56 -6.12 -6.48
CA LYS A 92 17.10 -7.11 -7.42
C LYS A 92 17.46 -8.38 -6.66
N LEU A 93 16.82 -9.48 -7.01
CA LEU A 93 17.28 -10.80 -6.56
C LEU A 93 18.64 -11.08 -7.22
N PRO A 94 19.72 -11.31 -6.45
CA PRO A 94 21.00 -11.67 -7.02
C PRO A 94 20.88 -13.05 -7.69
N LEU A 95 20.94 -13.07 -9.02
CA LEU A 95 20.97 -14.29 -9.82
C LEU A 95 22.39 -14.55 -10.32
N LEU A 96 22.73 -15.82 -10.51
CA LEU A 96 23.98 -16.19 -11.18
C LEU A 96 23.87 -15.81 -12.67
N PRO A 97 24.91 -15.24 -13.29
CA PRO A 97 24.83 -14.67 -14.64
C PRO A 97 24.41 -15.67 -15.73
N ASN A 98 24.64 -16.97 -15.50
CA ASN A 98 24.30 -18.05 -16.43
C ASN A 98 23.21 -18.98 -15.89
N SER A 99 22.39 -18.52 -14.92
CA SER A 99 21.31 -19.35 -14.39
C SER A 99 20.18 -19.49 -15.40
N VAL A 100 19.82 -20.73 -15.73
CA VAL A 100 18.67 -21.04 -16.59
C VAL A 100 17.41 -21.11 -15.72
N PRO A 101 16.27 -20.50 -16.13
CA PRO A 101 15.02 -20.64 -15.40
C PRO A 101 14.58 -22.11 -15.37
N VAL A 102 14.21 -22.61 -14.20
CA VAL A 102 13.73 -23.98 -14.02
C VAL A 102 12.22 -23.96 -13.83
N LEU A 103 11.48 -24.61 -14.72
CA LEU A 103 10.05 -24.80 -14.56
C LEU A 103 9.80 -25.83 -13.44
N GLN A 104 9.38 -25.35 -12.27
CA GLN A 104 9.05 -26.22 -11.16
C GLN A 104 7.68 -26.88 -11.37
N GLN A 105 7.63 -28.21 -11.27
CA GLN A 105 6.37 -28.95 -11.37
C GLN A 105 5.44 -28.58 -10.21
N LEU A 106 4.15 -28.40 -10.53
CA LEU A 106 3.13 -28.09 -9.54
C LEU A 106 2.99 -29.25 -8.53
N ARG A 107 3.05 -28.92 -7.25
CA ARG A 107 2.87 -29.91 -6.18
C ARG A 107 1.38 -30.18 -5.98
N ARG A 108 1.01 -31.46 -5.79
CA ARG A 108 -0.36 -31.85 -5.41
C ARG A 108 -0.74 -31.16 -4.11
N MET A 109 -1.87 -30.46 -4.12
CA MET A 109 -2.40 -29.74 -2.97
C MET A 109 -3.79 -30.26 -2.61
N LYS A 110 -4.14 -30.24 -1.32
CA LYS A 110 -5.47 -30.68 -0.86
C LYS A 110 -6.54 -29.72 -1.38
N PRO A 111 -7.71 -30.19 -1.84
CA PRO A 111 -8.75 -29.34 -2.44
C PRO A 111 -9.16 -28.15 -1.56
N LYS A 112 -9.33 -28.37 -0.25
CA LYS A 112 -9.68 -27.32 0.72
C LYS A 112 -8.63 -26.20 0.82
N VAL A 113 -7.35 -26.50 0.58
CA VAL A 113 -6.26 -25.51 0.59
C VAL A 113 -6.18 -24.79 -0.75
N ALA A 114 -6.37 -25.52 -1.86
CA ALA A 114 -6.40 -24.93 -3.19
C ALA A 114 -7.51 -23.87 -3.35
N LEU A 115 -8.71 -24.14 -2.81
CA LEU A 115 -9.81 -23.16 -2.81
C LEU A 115 -9.43 -21.85 -2.09
N LYS A 116 -8.80 -21.96 -0.91
CA LYS A 116 -8.34 -20.78 -0.15
C LYS A 116 -7.20 -20.03 -0.83
N ILE A 117 -6.33 -20.74 -1.55
CA ILE A 117 -5.26 -20.10 -2.33
C ILE A 117 -5.87 -19.31 -3.48
N LYS A 118 -6.82 -19.90 -4.21
CA LYS A 118 -7.50 -19.24 -5.33
C LYS A 118 -8.19 -17.95 -4.88
N GLU A 119 -8.96 -18.02 -3.80
CA GLU A 119 -9.63 -16.85 -3.21
C GLU A 119 -8.65 -15.71 -2.86
N LYS A 120 -7.45 -16.03 -2.38
CA LYS A 120 -6.41 -15.03 -2.07
C LYS A 120 -5.66 -14.50 -3.29
N VAL A 121 -5.53 -15.29 -4.35
CA VAL A 121 -4.82 -14.88 -5.57
C VAL A 121 -5.69 -13.97 -6.43
N GLU A 122 -7.01 -14.16 -6.39
CA GLU A 122 -8.00 -13.32 -7.07
C GLU A 122 -8.39 -12.07 -6.27
N GLN A 123 -7.76 -11.83 -5.12
CA GLN A 123 -8.02 -10.73 -4.20
C GLN A 123 -7.16 -9.51 -4.53
#